data_AF-A0A973JZZ5-F1
#
_entry.id   AF-A0A973JZZ5-F1
#
_cell.length_a   1.000
_cell.length_b   1.000
_cell.length_c   1.000
_cell.angle_alpha   90.00
_cell.angle_beta   90.00
_cell.angle_gamma   90.00
#
_symmetry.space_group_name_H-M   'P 1'
#
loop_
_entity.id
_entity.type
_entity.pdbx_description
1 polymer ?
#
loop_
_entity_poly.entity_id
_entity_poly.type
_entity_poly.pdbx_seq_one_letter_code
_entity_poly.pdbx_strand_id
1 'polypeptide(L)'
;MGKLVSQIFVSLDGVYQAPGGPEEDPRGGFDQGGWTAPYDDEDFGRFVTEVFGRVGAFLLGRRTYDIFAGYWPKVTDPDNLIAERLNTLPKFVASSTLTDPEWNNTSVLGGDLAKEVTALKERTEGELQIHGSGALVQSLLNLDLIDTFHLITVPVVLGAGRRLFAEGSLPTAFEHRSGLITSKGVSIQTYDKAGRPEYGSFDLPENA
;
A
#
# COMPACT_ATOMS: atom_id res chain seq x y z
N MET A 1 -0.44 -1.19 -20.48
CA MET A 1 -1.28 -0.90 -19.31
C MET A 1 -0.44 -1.18 -18.07
N GLY A 2 -0.19 -0.17 -17.26
CA GLY A 2 0.51 -0.29 -15.99
C GLY A 2 -0.30 -1.08 -14.97
N LYS A 3 0.41 -1.70 -14.02
CA LYS A 3 -0.19 -2.42 -12.90
C LYS A 3 -0.43 -1.48 -11.73
N LEU A 4 -1.59 -1.59 -11.09
CA LEU A 4 -1.88 -0.93 -9.82
C LEU A 4 -1.38 -1.82 -8.68
N VAL A 5 -0.31 -1.37 -8.02
CA VAL A 5 0.45 -2.17 -7.05
C VAL A 5 0.39 -1.51 -5.68
N SER A 6 -0.09 -2.23 -4.66
CA SER A 6 -0.12 -1.75 -3.29
C SER A 6 1.10 -2.22 -2.50
N GLN A 7 1.76 -1.29 -1.83
CA GLN A 7 2.79 -1.53 -0.82
C GLN A 7 2.15 -1.22 0.53
N ILE A 8 1.82 -2.23 1.33
CA ILE A 8 1.10 -1.99 2.59
C ILE A 8 1.63 -2.81 3.75
N PHE A 9 1.92 -2.11 4.83
CA PHE A 9 2.25 -2.69 6.12
C PHE A 9 1.00 -3.14 6.85
N VAL A 10 1.06 -4.34 7.43
CA VAL A 10 0.05 -4.85 8.36
C VAL A 10 0.71 -5.53 9.55
N SER A 11 0.09 -5.41 10.73
CA SER A 11 0.35 -6.30 11.87
C SER A 11 -0.17 -7.72 11.58
N LEU A 12 0.15 -8.68 12.44
CA LEU A 12 -0.39 -10.05 12.37
C LEU A 12 -1.92 -10.09 12.45
N ASP A 13 -2.53 -9.14 13.17
CA ASP A 13 -3.99 -8.98 13.26
C ASP A 13 -4.56 -7.99 12.22
N GLY A 14 -3.78 -7.68 11.18
CA GLY A 14 -4.21 -6.97 9.98
C GLY A 14 -4.26 -5.44 10.08
N VAL A 15 -3.72 -4.84 11.15
CA VAL A 15 -3.76 -3.40 11.41
C VAL A 15 -2.73 -2.68 10.56
N TYR A 16 -3.15 -1.63 9.83
CA TYR A 16 -2.26 -0.79 9.02
C TYR A 16 -2.02 0.61 9.63
N GLN A 17 -2.72 0.96 10.70
CA GLN A 17 -2.76 2.34 11.23
C GLN A 17 -1.41 2.76 11.85
N ALA A 18 -0.93 3.95 11.51
CA ALA A 18 0.29 4.58 12.04
C ALA A 18 1.55 3.68 12.06
N PRO A 19 1.96 3.08 10.92
CA PRO A 19 3.09 2.16 10.89
C PRO A 19 4.43 2.87 11.17
N GLY A 20 4.64 4.08 10.67
CA GLY A 20 5.92 4.77 10.66
C GLY A 20 6.21 5.60 11.91
N GLY A 21 5.24 6.40 12.40
CA GLY A 21 5.47 7.37 13.49
C GLY A 21 4.52 7.21 14.68
N PRO A 22 4.97 7.48 15.94
CA PRO A 22 4.11 7.43 17.12
C PRO A 22 2.82 8.25 17.00
N GLU A 23 2.92 9.43 16.38
CA GLU A 23 1.80 10.37 16.22
C GLU A 23 1.21 10.39 14.79
N GLU A 24 1.55 9.41 13.95
CA GLU A 24 1.19 9.42 12.52
C GLU A 24 -0.33 9.38 12.29
N ASP A 25 -1.06 8.60 13.09
CA ASP A 25 -2.51 8.50 13.02
C ASP A 25 -3.15 8.11 14.37
N PRO A 26 -3.37 9.08 15.29
CA PRO A 26 -3.93 8.82 16.63
C PRO A 26 -5.46 8.63 16.64
N ARG A 27 -6.11 8.61 15.47
CA ARG A 27 -7.57 8.57 15.38
C ARG A 27 -8.15 7.34 16.08
N GLY A 28 -9.26 7.55 16.80
CA GLY A 28 -9.91 6.49 17.56
C GLY A 28 -9.19 6.14 18.86
N GLY A 29 -8.30 7.01 19.35
CA GLY A 29 -7.51 6.78 20.56
C GLY A 29 -6.40 5.75 20.35
N PHE A 30 -5.90 5.61 19.12
CA PHE A 30 -4.84 4.69 18.81
C PHE A 30 -3.50 5.25 19.28
N ASP A 31 -2.82 4.54 20.19
CA ASP A 31 -1.61 4.98 20.91
C ASP A 31 -0.37 4.11 20.61
N GLN A 32 -0.46 3.23 19.61
CA GLN A 32 0.57 2.26 19.26
C GLN A 32 1.31 2.62 17.96
N GLY A 33 1.39 3.91 17.60
CA GLY A 33 2.05 4.34 16.37
C GLY A 33 3.56 4.03 16.32
N GLY A 34 4.12 3.93 15.11
CA GLY A 34 5.55 3.67 14.89
C GLY A 34 5.95 2.21 15.08
N TRP A 35 4.99 1.29 15.09
CA TRP A 35 5.20 -0.12 15.39
C TRP A 35 6.07 -0.88 14.37
N THR A 36 6.35 -0.32 13.19
CA THR A 36 7.29 -0.93 12.23
C THR A 36 8.75 -0.61 12.52
N ALA A 37 9.04 0.50 13.22
CA ALA A 37 10.41 1.00 13.41
C ALA A 37 11.38 -0.03 14.05
N PRO A 38 10.98 -0.88 15.02
CA PRO A 38 11.87 -1.90 15.59
C PRO A 38 12.29 -3.01 14.61
N TYR A 39 11.63 -3.11 13.46
CA TYR A 39 11.77 -4.20 12.49
C TYR A 39 12.46 -3.76 11.19
N ASP A 40 12.99 -2.54 11.14
CA ASP A 40 13.81 -2.09 10.02
C ASP A 40 15.11 -2.91 9.93
N ASP A 41 15.45 -3.36 8.72
CA ASP A 41 16.67 -4.10 8.42
C ASP A 41 17.09 -3.98 6.95
N GLU A 42 18.28 -4.49 6.64
CA GLU A 42 18.85 -4.42 5.30
C GLU A 42 18.03 -5.18 4.24
N ASP A 43 17.36 -6.27 4.62
CA ASP A 43 16.55 -7.05 3.69
C ASP A 43 15.31 -6.24 3.27
N PHE A 44 14.69 -5.57 4.24
CA PHE A 44 13.59 -4.65 4.01
C PHE A 44 14.03 -3.47 3.13
N GLY A 45 15.18 -2.85 3.43
CA GLY A 45 15.75 -1.76 2.62
C GLY A 45 16.00 -2.15 1.17
N ARG A 46 16.50 -3.37 0.91
CA ARG A 46 16.68 -3.89 -0.46
C ARG A 46 15.34 -4.06 -1.18
N PHE A 47 14.35 -4.64 -0.50
CA PHE A 47 13.00 -4.76 -1.07
C PHE A 47 12.40 -3.41 -1.44
N VAL A 48 12.50 -2.40 -0.55
CA VAL A 48 12.01 -1.04 -0.82
C VAL A 48 12.71 -0.46 -2.06
N THR A 49 14.04 -0.59 -2.14
CA THR A 49 14.82 -0.12 -3.30
C THR A 49 14.34 -0.76 -4.61
N GLU A 50 14.10 -2.07 -4.62
CA GLU A 50 13.59 -2.78 -5.79
C GLU A 50 12.19 -2.30 -6.19
N VAL A 51 11.29 -2.10 -5.22
CA VAL A 51 9.94 -1.56 -5.45
C VAL A 51 10.02 -0.17 -6.09
N PHE A 52 10.80 0.75 -5.52
CA PHE A 52 10.96 2.09 -6.07
C PHE A 52 11.73 2.10 -7.41
N GLY A 53 12.43 1.01 -7.76
CA GLY A 53 13.00 0.84 -9.09
C GLY A 53 11.97 0.59 -10.20
N ARG A 54 10.76 0.13 -9.87
CA ARG A 54 9.69 -0.23 -10.83
C ARG A 54 8.60 0.83 -10.99
N VAL A 55 8.63 1.87 -10.16
CA VAL A 55 7.55 2.88 -10.10
C VAL A 55 7.57 3.81 -11.30
N GLY A 56 6.40 4.02 -11.89
CA GLY A 56 6.16 5.03 -12.92
C GLY A 56 5.35 6.23 -12.44
N ALA A 57 4.45 6.01 -11.47
CA ALA A 57 3.68 7.05 -10.83
C ALA A 57 3.17 6.59 -9.46
N PHE A 58 2.79 7.56 -8.62
CA PHE A 58 2.21 7.29 -7.30
C PHE A 58 0.72 7.61 -7.27
N LEU A 59 -0.06 6.73 -6.63
CA LEU A 59 -1.45 6.98 -6.25
C LEU A 59 -1.54 7.01 -4.72
N LEU A 60 -1.83 8.19 -4.16
CA LEU A 60 -1.79 8.44 -2.73
C LEU A 60 -3.17 8.79 -2.18
N GLY A 61 -3.48 8.28 -0.99
CA GLY A 61 -4.59 8.80 -0.19
C GLY A 61 -4.21 10.13 0.48
N ARG A 62 -5.20 10.97 0.79
CA ARG A 62 -4.98 12.30 1.39
C ARG A 62 -4.00 12.31 2.57
N ARG A 63 -4.15 11.39 3.55
CA ARG A 63 -3.29 11.37 4.74
C ARG A 63 -1.84 11.01 4.41
N THR A 64 -1.66 10.00 3.56
CA THR A 64 -0.31 9.61 3.11
C THR A 64 0.35 10.76 2.34
N TYR A 65 -0.41 11.47 1.51
CA TYR A 65 0.08 12.68 0.85
C TYR A 65 0.55 13.73 1.86
N ASP A 66 -0.23 14.06 2.88
CA ASP A 66 0.15 15.10 3.87
C ASP A 66 1.44 14.72 4.62
N ILE A 67 1.57 13.45 5.03
CA ILE A 67 2.76 12.93 5.70
C ILE A 67 3.98 13.04 4.75
N PHE A 68 3.82 12.57 3.52
CA PHE A 68 4.92 12.48 2.57
C PHE A 68 5.36 13.87 2.08
N ALA A 69 4.41 14.76 1.78
CA ALA A 69 4.69 16.15 1.42
C ALA A 69 5.41 16.92 2.53
N GLY A 70 5.16 16.57 3.80
CA GLY A 70 5.84 17.15 4.95
C GLY A 70 7.29 16.69 5.15
N TYR A 71 7.71 15.59 4.51
CA TYR A 71 9.00 14.93 4.73
C TYR A 71 9.87 14.87 3.48
N TRP A 72 9.41 14.23 2.40
CA TRP A 72 10.23 13.88 1.24
C TRP A 72 10.85 15.06 0.48
N PRO A 73 10.20 16.23 0.35
CA PRO A 73 10.85 17.42 -0.23
C PRO A 73 12.09 17.90 0.53
N LYS A 74 12.26 17.50 1.79
CA LYS A 74 13.39 17.91 2.64
C LYS A 74 14.58 16.94 2.55
N VAL A 75 14.40 15.77 1.93
CA VAL A 75 15.47 14.79 1.73
C VAL A 75 16.20 15.15 0.43
N THR A 76 17.37 15.78 0.57
CA THR A 76 18.15 16.35 -0.55
C THR A 76 19.36 15.52 -0.95
N ASP A 77 19.55 14.35 -0.35
CA ASP A 77 20.62 13.43 -0.72
C ASP A 77 20.40 12.92 -2.16
N PRO A 78 21.30 13.25 -3.11
CA PRO A 78 21.12 12.87 -4.52
C PRO A 78 21.21 11.36 -4.74
N ASP A 79 21.82 10.61 -3.82
CA ASP A 79 21.96 9.15 -3.93
C ASP A 79 20.77 8.40 -3.31
N ASN A 80 19.82 9.12 -2.70
CA ASN A 80 18.61 8.53 -2.16
C ASN A 80 17.56 8.29 -3.26
N LEU A 81 17.57 7.07 -3.82
CA LEU A 81 16.62 6.66 -4.87
C LEU A 81 15.15 6.90 -4.49
N ILE A 82 14.77 6.67 -3.23
CA ILE A 82 13.36 6.82 -2.79
C ILE A 82 12.94 8.29 -2.89
N ALA A 83 13.78 9.19 -2.37
CA ALA A 83 13.56 10.63 -2.43
C ALA A 83 13.57 11.14 -3.87
N GLU A 84 14.50 10.66 -4.70
CA GLU A 84 14.53 10.96 -6.13
C GLU A 84 13.19 10.63 -6.79
N ARG A 85 12.74 9.37 -6.71
CA ARG A 85 11.49 8.92 -7.33
C ARG A 85 10.27 9.70 -6.84
N LEU A 86 10.13 9.87 -5.52
CA LEU A 86 8.98 10.57 -4.93
C LEU A 86 8.92 12.05 -5.31
N ASN A 87 10.08 12.70 -5.46
CA ASN A 87 10.15 14.11 -5.80
C ASN A 87 10.19 14.36 -7.31
N THR A 88 10.44 13.37 -8.17
CA THR A 88 10.52 13.60 -9.63
C THR A 88 9.31 13.06 -10.39
N LEU A 89 8.67 11.97 -9.94
CA LEU A 89 7.61 11.31 -10.69
C LEU A 89 6.21 11.91 -10.46
N PRO A 90 5.25 11.66 -11.36
CA PRO A 90 3.86 12.07 -11.19
C PRO A 90 3.21 11.45 -9.95
N LYS A 91 2.43 12.25 -9.23
CA LYS A 91 1.68 11.86 -8.04
C LYS A 91 0.21 12.22 -8.21
N PHE A 92 -0.67 11.25 -8.01
CA PHE A 92 -2.12 11.41 -8.06
C PHE A 92 -2.70 11.22 -6.67
N VAL A 93 -3.48 12.19 -6.18
CA VAL A 93 -4.00 12.16 -4.82
C VAL A 93 -5.51 11.99 -4.84
N ALA A 94 -5.99 10.85 -4.39
CA ALA A 94 -7.42 10.62 -4.19
C ALA A 94 -7.91 11.40 -2.96
N SER A 95 -8.62 12.50 -3.21
CA SER A 95 -9.05 13.42 -2.15
C SER A 95 -10.22 14.29 -2.60
N SER A 96 -11.21 14.46 -1.72
CA SER A 96 -12.30 15.42 -1.89
C SER A 96 -12.04 16.79 -1.24
N THR A 97 -10.93 16.93 -0.50
CA THR A 97 -10.65 18.12 0.32
C THR A 97 -9.36 18.85 -0.04
N LEU A 98 -8.51 18.24 -0.87
CA LEU A 98 -7.26 18.85 -1.32
C LEU A 98 -7.55 19.66 -2.58
N THR A 99 -7.33 20.96 -2.54
CA THR A 99 -7.59 21.84 -3.70
C THR A 99 -6.31 22.41 -4.31
N ASP A 100 -5.26 22.60 -3.51
CA ASP A 100 -4.00 23.21 -3.95
C ASP A 100 -2.80 22.43 -3.38
N PRO A 101 -2.34 21.38 -4.08
CA PRO A 101 -1.22 20.58 -3.62
C PRO A 101 0.13 21.29 -3.84
N GLU A 102 0.86 21.58 -2.75
CA GLU A 102 2.16 22.27 -2.83
C GLU A 102 3.32 21.37 -3.27
N TRP A 103 3.23 20.06 -2.99
CA TRP A 103 4.27 19.12 -3.41
C TRP A 103 4.27 18.98 -4.93
N ASN A 104 5.41 19.23 -5.57
CA ASN A 104 5.57 19.24 -7.03
C ASN A 104 5.06 17.95 -7.71
N ASN A 105 4.67 18.06 -8.99
CA ASN A 105 4.15 16.95 -9.80
C ASN A 105 2.91 16.25 -9.21
N THR A 106 2.09 16.98 -8.44
CA THR A 106 0.86 16.46 -7.85
C THR A 106 -0.38 16.86 -8.65
N SER A 107 -1.27 15.92 -8.88
CA SER A 107 -2.63 16.16 -9.38
C SER A 107 -3.65 15.55 -8.41
N VAL A 108 -4.75 16.25 -8.15
CA VAL A 108 -5.82 15.73 -7.29
C VAL A 108 -6.86 15.01 -8.13
N LEU A 109 -7.26 13.83 -7.68
CA LEU A 109 -8.36 13.02 -8.21
C LEU A 109 -9.61 13.30 -7.38
N GLY A 110 -10.55 14.06 -7.95
CA GLY A 110 -11.79 14.48 -7.29
C GLY A 110 -13.05 13.91 -7.93
N GLY A 111 -12.91 13.09 -8.96
CA GLY A 111 -14.02 12.53 -9.73
C GLY A 111 -14.41 11.12 -9.30
N ASP A 112 -14.88 10.35 -10.28
CA ASP A 112 -15.15 8.93 -10.13
C ASP A 112 -13.82 8.16 -10.04
N LEU A 113 -13.48 7.73 -8.82
CA LEU A 113 -12.21 7.07 -8.52
C LEU A 113 -11.95 5.87 -9.43
N ALA A 114 -12.97 5.09 -9.79
CA ALA A 114 -12.79 3.90 -10.61
C ALA A 114 -12.39 4.26 -12.04
N LYS A 115 -13.06 5.26 -12.61
CA LYS A 115 -12.74 5.77 -13.96
C LYS A 115 -11.37 6.43 -14.00
N GLU A 116 -11.09 7.29 -13.01
CA GLU A 116 -9.82 8.00 -12.95
C GLU A 116 -8.65 7.03 -12.82
N VAL A 117 -8.72 6.05 -11.90
CA VAL A 117 -7.64 5.07 -11.71
C VAL A 117 -7.50 4.13 -12.90
N THR A 118 -8.59 3.73 -13.55
CA THR A 118 -8.52 2.93 -14.80
C THR A 118 -7.77 3.69 -15.89
N ALA A 119 -8.12 4.96 -16.11
CA ALA A 119 -7.42 5.80 -17.09
C ALA A 119 -5.94 6.03 -16.72
N LEU A 120 -5.60 6.12 -15.42
CA LEU A 120 -4.21 6.18 -14.97
C LEU A 120 -3.45 4.89 -15.33
N LYS A 121 -4.02 3.72 -15.04
CA LYS A 121 -3.42 2.42 -15.41
C LYS A 121 -3.12 2.32 -16.91
N GLU A 122 -4.00 2.85 -17.76
CA GLU A 122 -3.80 2.81 -19.21
C GLU A 122 -2.59 3.63 -19.68
N ARG A 123 -2.33 4.77 -19.05
CA ARG A 123 -1.28 5.72 -19.48
C ARG A 123 0.01 5.69 -18.66
N THR A 124 0.04 4.99 -17.53
CA THR A 124 1.27 4.83 -16.73
C THR A 124 2.16 3.75 -17.34
N GLU A 125 3.39 4.12 -17.68
CA GLU A 125 4.47 3.18 -17.94
C GLU A 125 5.07 2.71 -16.61
N GLY A 126 5.24 1.40 -16.40
CA GLY A 126 5.68 0.84 -15.11
C GLY A 126 4.54 0.64 -14.12
N GLU A 127 4.87 0.63 -12.82
CA GLU A 127 3.89 0.45 -11.75
C GLU A 127 3.25 1.78 -11.32
N LEU A 128 1.92 1.76 -11.17
CA LEU A 128 1.18 2.78 -10.43
C LEU A 128 1.13 2.34 -8.97
N GLN A 129 2.00 2.92 -8.14
CA GLN A 129 2.20 2.44 -6.77
C GLN A 129 1.34 3.17 -5.74
N ILE A 130 0.74 2.40 -4.84
CA ILE A 130 0.03 2.90 -3.66
C ILE A 130 0.90 2.60 -2.45
N HIS A 131 1.36 3.65 -1.76
CA HIS A 131 2.08 3.54 -0.47
C HIS A 131 1.17 3.92 0.72
N GLY A 132 -0.14 3.88 0.47
CA GLY A 132 -1.19 4.27 1.39
C GLY A 132 -2.13 5.33 0.81
N SER A 133 -3.18 5.69 1.51
CA SER A 133 -3.54 5.20 2.85
C SER A 133 -4.27 3.86 2.77
N GLY A 134 -4.29 3.06 3.84
CA GLY A 134 -5.03 1.79 3.85
C GLY A 134 -6.52 1.92 3.49
N ALA A 135 -7.14 3.07 3.80
CA ALA A 135 -8.50 3.39 3.35
C ALA A 135 -8.63 3.51 1.82
N LEU A 136 -7.62 4.05 1.14
CA LEU A 136 -7.61 4.09 -0.33
C LEU A 136 -7.43 2.69 -0.91
N VAL A 137 -6.53 1.89 -0.32
CA VAL A 137 -6.32 0.49 -0.71
C VAL A 137 -7.62 -0.31 -0.57
N GLN A 138 -8.36 -0.15 0.52
CA GLN A 138 -9.68 -0.76 0.73
C GLN A 138 -10.69 -0.36 -0.35
N SER A 139 -10.80 0.93 -0.65
CA SER A 139 -11.71 1.41 -1.70
C SER A 139 -11.36 0.80 -3.06
N LEU A 140 -10.08 0.74 -3.40
CA LEU A 140 -9.62 0.19 -4.69
C LEU A 140 -9.77 -1.33 -4.76
N LEU A 141 -9.59 -2.03 -3.65
CA LEU A 141 -9.89 -3.47 -3.53
C LEU A 141 -11.37 -3.74 -3.76
N ASN A 142 -12.25 -2.93 -3.15
CA ASN A 142 -13.71 -3.06 -3.32
C ASN A 142 -14.20 -2.69 -4.73
N LEU A 143 -13.43 -1.86 -5.44
CA LEU A 143 -13.65 -1.55 -6.85
C LEU A 143 -13.01 -2.57 -7.81
N ASP A 144 -12.38 -3.62 -7.28
CA ASP A 144 -11.67 -4.66 -8.03
C ASP A 144 -10.51 -4.13 -8.90
N LEU A 145 -9.85 -3.06 -8.47
CA LEU A 145 -8.83 -2.36 -9.29
C LEU A 145 -7.38 -2.74 -8.95
N ILE A 146 -7.12 -3.29 -7.76
CA ILE A 146 -5.78 -3.73 -7.34
C ILE A 146 -5.36 -4.94 -8.17
N ASP A 147 -4.17 -4.86 -8.80
CA ASP A 147 -3.61 -5.97 -9.56
C ASP A 147 -2.65 -6.79 -8.71
N THR A 148 -1.83 -6.12 -7.89
CA THR A 148 -0.78 -6.76 -7.10
C THR A 148 -0.74 -6.18 -5.69
N PHE A 149 -0.58 -7.05 -4.70
CA PHE A 149 -0.22 -6.69 -3.32
C PHE A 149 1.22 -7.10 -3.03
N HIS A 150 2.00 -6.16 -2.51
CA HIS A 150 3.08 -6.49 -1.59
C HIS A 150 2.55 -6.30 -0.17
N LEU A 151 2.21 -7.43 0.47
CA LEU A 151 1.72 -7.47 1.83
C LEU A 151 2.92 -7.62 2.77
N ILE A 152 3.24 -6.54 3.50
CA ILE A 152 4.38 -6.45 4.41
C ILE A 152 3.86 -6.70 5.82
N THR A 153 3.92 -7.95 6.26
CA THR A 153 3.39 -8.37 7.56
C THR A 153 4.49 -8.31 8.62
N VAL A 154 4.31 -7.43 9.61
CA VAL A 154 5.23 -7.27 10.73
C VAL A 154 4.77 -8.17 11.89
N PRO A 155 5.69 -8.88 12.58
CA PRO A 155 5.33 -9.91 13.56
C PRO A 155 4.92 -9.32 14.92
N VAL A 156 3.93 -8.43 14.91
CA VAL A 156 3.32 -7.80 16.09
C VAL A 156 1.81 -7.95 16.03
N VAL A 157 1.15 -8.08 17.18
CA VAL A 157 -0.31 -7.98 17.33
C VAL A 157 -0.61 -6.69 18.06
N LEU A 158 -1.45 -5.83 17.47
CA LEU A 158 -1.78 -4.52 18.03
C LEU A 158 -3.11 -4.55 18.79
N GLY A 159 -4.03 -5.43 18.39
CA GLY A 159 -5.30 -5.69 19.07
C GLY A 159 -6.37 -4.63 18.77
N ALA A 160 -5.96 -3.39 18.51
CA ALA A 160 -6.82 -2.28 18.12
C ALA A 160 -6.27 -1.56 16.88
N GLY A 161 -7.07 -0.66 16.31
CA GLY A 161 -6.70 0.14 15.14
C GLY A 161 -7.39 -0.30 13.85
N ARG A 162 -7.12 0.44 12.78
CA ARG A 162 -7.74 0.22 11.46
C ARG A 162 -7.09 -0.96 10.76
N ARG A 163 -7.91 -1.92 10.33
CA ARG A 163 -7.49 -3.13 9.62
C ARG A 163 -7.59 -2.98 8.12
N LEU A 164 -6.70 -3.62 7.37
CA LEU A 164 -6.70 -3.60 5.90
C LEU A 164 -7.87 -4.41 5.33
N PHE A 165 -8.01 -5.66 5.76
CA PHE A 165 -9.14 -6.50 5.40
C PHE A 165 -10.20 -6.36 6.48
N ALA A 166 -11.27 -5.65 6.16
CA ALA A 166 -12.36 -5.36 7.09
C ALA A 166 -13.59 -6.21 6.75
N GLU A 167 -14.51 -6.30 7.69
CA GLU A 167 -15.82 -6.92 7.42
C GLU A 167 -16.52 -6.22 6.25
N GLY A 168 -17.11 -7.01 5.35
CA GLY A 168 -17.77 -6.50 4.14
C GLY A 168 -16.82 -6.19 2.98
N SER A 169 -15.52 -6.50 3.07
CA SER A 169 -14.61 -6.44 1.92
C SER A 169 -15.06 -7.35 0.78
N LEU A 170 -14.81 -6.91 -0.45
CA LEU A 170 -15.06 -7.70 -1.65
C LEU A 170 -14.31 -9.04 -1.59
N PRO A 171 -15.00 -10.20 -1.72
CA PRO A 171 -14.32 -11.48 -1.81
C PRO A 171 -13.46 -11.54 -3.07
N THR A 172 -12.15 -11.68 -2.87
CA THR A 172 -11.13 -11.66 -3.93
C THR A 172 -10.09 -12.74 -3.65
N ALA A 173 -9.81 -13.55 -4.66
CA ALA A 173 -8.73 -14.53 -4.64
C ALA A 173 -7.42 -13.89 -5.10
N PHE A 174 -6.32 -14.40 -4.56
CA PHE A 174 -4.98 -13.99 -4.93
C PHE A 174 -4.08 -15.20 -5.14
N GLU A 175 -3.19 -15.10 -6.11
CA GLU A 175 -2.14 -16.09 -6.38
C GLU A 175 -0.83 -15.57 -5.76
N HIS A 176 -0.16 -16.41 -4.97
CA HIS A 176 1.17 -16.10 -4.45
C HIS A 176 2.20 -16.09 -5.60
N ARG A 177 3.02 -15.04 -5.65
CA ARG A 177 4.02 -14.85 -6.71
C ARG A 177 5.44 -14.99 -6.20
N SER A 178 5.71 -14.43 -5.03
CA SER A 178 7.03 -14.48 -4.39
C SER A 178 6.91 -14.07 -2.93
N GLY A 179 7.94 -14.37 -2.15
CA GLY A 179 8.02 -13.88 -0.78
C GLY A 179 9.40 -14.01 -0.18
N LEU A 180 9.65 -13.23 0.86
CA LEU A 180 10.84 -13.32 1.69
C LEU A 180 10.48 -13.03 3.15
N ILE A 181 11.25 -13.60 4.06
CA ILE A 181 11.24 -13.24 5.48
C ILE A 181 12.55 -12.52 5.77
N THR A 182 12.46 -11.32 6.33
CA THR A 182 13.65 -10.54 6.68
C THR A 182 14.33 -11.07 7.93
N SER A 183 15.56 -10.64 8.20
CA SER A 183 16.30 -10.97 9.42
C SER A 183 15.57 -10.58 10.72
N LYS A 184 14.69 -9.57 10.69
CA LYS A 184 13.82 -9.15 11.80
C LYS A 184 12.47 -9.85 11.84
N GLY A 185 12.22 -10.79 10.92
CA GLY A 185 10.98 -11.58 10.87
C GLY A 185 9.82 -10.89 10.15
N VAL A 186 10.06 -9.79 9.42
CA VAL A 186 9.04 -9.18 8.56
C VAL A 186 8.77 -10.12 7.39
N SER A 187 7.51 -10.50 7.20
CA SER A 187 7.10 -11.33 6.08
C SER A 187 6.62 -10.45 4.94
N ILE A 188 7.37 -10.41 3.84
CA ILE A 188 7.01 -9.66 2.64
C ILE A 188 6.52 -10.66 1.60
N GLN A 189 5.24 -10.61 1.27
CA GLN A 189 4.61 -11.54 0.34
C GLN A 189 4.01 -10.77 -0.84
N THR A 190 4.30 -11.24 -2.05
CA THR A 190 3.74 -10.68 -3.29
C THR A 190 2.62 -11.57 -3.80
N TYR A 191 1.49 -10.94 -4.09
CA TYR A 191 0.28 -11.60 -4.56
C TYR A 191 -0.28 -10.89 -5.78
N ASP A 192 -0.61 -11.62 -6.83
CA ASP A 192 -1.36 -11.11 -7.98
C ASP A 192 -2.84 -11.47 -7.83
N LYS A 193 -3.74 -10.58 -8.27
CA LYS A 193 -5.18 -10.83 -8.25
C LYS A 193 -5.53 -12.03 -9.14
N ALA A 194 -6.27 -12.98 -8.57
CA ALA A 194 -6.71 -14.21 -9.23
C ALA A 194 -8.25 -14.25 -9.49
N GLY A 195 -8.96 -13.15 -9.24
CA GLY A 195 -10.40 -13.03 -9.48
C GLY A 195 -11.24 -13.33 -8.23
N ARG A 196 -12.34 -14.06 -8.38
CA ARG A 196 -13.22 -14.43 -7.26
C ARG A 196 -12.72 -15.68 -6.54
N PRO A 197 -12.93 -15.82 -5.23
CA PRO A 197 -12.64 -17.06 -4.52
C PRO A 197 -13.47 -18.21 -5.08
N GLU A 198 -12.79 -19.35 -5.24
CA GLU A 198 -13.42 -20.65 -5.45
C GLU A 198 -13.62 -21.33 -4.09
N TYR A 199 -14.67 -22.14 -3.98
CA TYR A 199 -15.04 -22.81 -2.74
C TYR A 199 -15.14 -24.32 -2.98
N GLY A 200 -14.53 -25.10 -2.10
CA GLY A 200 -14.52 -26.57 -2.16
C GLY A 200 -14.76 -27.18 -0.78
N SER A 201 -14.78 -28.52 -0.73
CA SER A 201 -14.91 -29.30 0.52
C SER A 201 -13.75 -30.29 0.67
N PHE A 202 -13.39 -30.58 1.93
CA PHE A 202 -12.46 -31.66 2.29
C PHE A 202 -13.17 -33.00 2.54
N ASP A 203 -14.48 -33.08 2.26
CA ASP A 203 -15.24 -34.32 2.39
C ASP A 203 -14.54 -35.44 1.62
N LEU A 204 -14.43 -36.59 2.28
CA LEU A 204 -13.94 -37.79 1.62
C LEU A 204 -14.91 -38.15 0.48
N PRO A 205 -14.41 -38.62 -0.68
CA PRO A 205 -15.28 -39.11 -1.73
C PRO A 205 -16.28 -40.11 -1.14
N GLU A 206 -17.54 -40.10 -1.61
CA GLU A 206 -18.64 -40.95 -1.09
C GLU A 206 -18.34 -42.47 -1.07
N ASN A 207 -17.19 -42.91 -1.59
CA ASN A 207 -16.74 -44.30 -1.64
C ASN A 207 -15.33 -44.52 -1.06
N ALA A 208 -14.85 -43.69 -0.14
CA ALA A 208 -13.59 -43.88 0.59
C ALA A 208 -13.76 -44.78 1.84
#